data_AF-A0A2V8N6V9-F1
#
_entry.id   AF-A0A2V8N6V9-F1
#
_cell.length_a   1.000
_cell.length_b   1.000
_cell.length_c   1.000
_cell.angle_alpha   90.00
_cell.angle_beta   90.00
_cell.angle_gamma   90.00
#
_symmetry.space_group_name_H-M   'P 1'
#
loop_
_entity.id
_entity.type
_entity.pdbx_description
1 polymer ?
#
loop_
_entity_poly.entity_id
_entity_poly.type
_entity_poly.pdbx_seq_one_letter_code
_entity_poly.pdbx_strand_id
1 'polypeptide(L)'
;MMVLTVLLALVFGVVEPQTLQTFDPNRVEDVRVNNNRRIPTNTIKYQLQTKAGDRLNMDVIRGDVKRLYAQGHFDDIRVEEEDGKTGKIITFWVKEKKTIRSVKYEGLNSITNSEVLEKLREKKAT
;
A
#
# COMPACT_ATOMS: atom_id res chain seq x y z
N MET A 1 26.18 49.64 40.84
CA MET A 1 26.80 48.35 40.46
C MET A 1 25.82 47.17 40.63
N MET A 2 24.54 47.33 40.27
CA MET A 2 23.47 46.34 40.50
C MET A 2 22.50 46.18 39.31
N VAL A 3 22.83 46.78 38.17
CA VAL A 3 22.03 46.73 36.92
C VAL A 3 22.70 45.81 35.87
N LEU A 4 24.01 45.53 36.02
CA LEU A 4 24.77 44.68 35.10
C LEU A 4 24.57 43.17 35.35
N THR A 5 24.12 42.78 36.54
CA THR A 5 23.94 41.36 36.93
C THR A 5 22.63 40.76 36.44
N VAL A 6 21.61 41.57 36.14
CA VAL A 6 20.29 41.08 35.67
C VAL A 6 20.32 40.76 34.17
N LEU A 7 21.20 41.39 33.40
CA LEU A 7 21.29 41.17 31.95
C LEU A 7 21.90 39.80 31.59
N LEU A 8 22.71 39.20 32.48
CA LEU A 8 23.34 37.90 32.24
C LEU A 8 22.40 36.72 32.55
N ALA A 9 21.36 36.92 33.37
CA ALA A 9 20.42 35.87 33.75
C ALA A 9 19.32 35.60 32.68
N LEU A 10 19.12 36.51 31.73
CA LEU A 10 18.13 36.34 30.65
C LEU A 10 18.62 35.45 29.50
N VAL A 11 19.92 35.13 29.43
CA VAL A 11 20.49 34.31 28.34
C VAL A 11 20.50 32.81 28.68
N PHE A 12 20.31 32.43 29.95
CA PHE A 12 20.47 31.04 30.41
C PHE A 12 19.17 30.21 30.51
N GLY A 13 18.01 30.78 30.16
CA GLY A 13 16.72 30.19 30.54
C GLY A 13 16.04 29.24 29.55
N VAL A 14 16.50 29.14 28.30
CA VAL A 14 15.83 28.31 27.28
C VAL A 14 16.85 27.46 26.54
N VAL A 15 17.50 26.55 27.26
CA VAL A 15 18.10 25.38 26.63
C VAL A 15 16.97 24.36 26.53
N GLU A 16 16.19 24.42 25.45
CA GLU A 16 15.31 23.30 25.11
C GLU A 16 16.19 22.06 24.98
N PRO A 17 15.90 20.96 25.70
CA PRO A 17 16.63 19.72 25.50
C PRO A 17 16.42 19.30 24.05
N GLN A 18 17.46 19.51 23.23
CA GLN A 18 17.53 19.00 21.88
C GLN A 18 17.41 17.49 22.04
N THR A 19 16.23 16.94 21.75
CA THR A 19 16.05 15.50 21.70
C THR A 19 16.97 15.03 20.59
N LEU A 20 18.13 14.50 20.97
CA LEU A 20 19.03 13.83 20.05
C LEU A 20 18.23 12.67 19.46
N GLN A 21 17.68 12.88 18.26
CA GLN A 21 17.08 11.84 17.44
C GLN A 21 18.21 10.87 17.12
N THR A 22 18.40 9.94 18.04
CA THR A 22 19.44 8.93 17.93
C THR A 22 18.91 7.96 16.89
N PHE A 23 19.63 7.83 15.77
CA PHE A 23 19.27 6.87 14.75
C PHE A 23 19.22 5.47 15.36
N ASP A 24 18.03 4.89 15.41
CA ASP A 24 17.81 3.53 15.90
C ASP A 24 17.45 2.63 14.71
N PRO A 25 18.39 1.80 14.22
CA PRO A 25 18.14 0.93 13.07
C PRO A 25 17.08 -0.14 13.35
N ASN A 26 16.74 -0.38 14.61
CA ASN A 26 15.71 -1.35 15.01
C ASN A 26 14.34 -0.70 15.18
N ARG A 27 14.16 0.56 14.77
CA ARG A 27 12.89 1.28 14.86
C ARG A 27 12.38 1.67 13.48
N VAL A 28 11.08 1.54 13.28
CA VAL A 28 10.39 2.03 12.09
C VAL A 28 10.14 3.52 12.27
N GLU A 29 10.71 4.34 11.40
CA GLU A 29 10.49 5.79 11.38
C GLU A 29 9.15 6.12 10.74
N ASP A 30 8.90 5.57 9.55
CA ASP A 30 7.71 5.83 8.77
C ASP A 30 7.33 4.59 7.93
N VAL A 31 6.05 4.47 7.64
CA VAL A 31 5.51 3.44 6.76
C VAL A 31 4.85 4.14 5.58
N ARG A 32 5.36 3.89 4.38
CA ARG A 32 4.87 4.49 3.13
C ARG A 32 4.20 3.44 2.27
N VAL A 33 3.19 3.86 1.52
CA VAL A 33 2.51 3.01 0.54
C VAL A 33 2.50 3.76 -0.78
N ASN A 34 3.05 3.13 -1.81
CA ASN A 34 3.18 3.70 -3.15
C ASN A 34 2.39 2.88 -4.17
N ASN A 35 2.01 3.55 -5.27
CA ASN A 35 1.33 2.97 -6.43
C ASN A 35 -0.07 2.38 -6.16
N ASN A 36 -0.70 2.78 -5.04
CA ASN A 36 -2.12 2.58 -4.80
C ASN A 36 -2.96 3.59 -5.61
N ARG A 37 -4.13 3.17 -6.09
CA ARG A 37 -5.04 3.96 -6.93
C ARG A 37 -6.47 3.94 -6.41
N ARG A 38 -7.09 2.76 -6.27
CA ARG A 38 -8.47 2.60 -5.80
C ARG A 38 -8.53 2.45 -4.29
N ILE A 39 -7.53 1.82 -3.67
CA ILE A 39 -7.48 1.65 -2.23
C ILE A 39 -6.68 2.82 -1.63
N PRO A 40 -7.27 3.63 -0.74
CA PRO A 40 -6.55 4.75 -0.16
C PRO A 40 -5.47 4.26 0.81
N THR A 41 -4.37 5.01 0.89
CA THR A 41 -3.19 4.67 1.69
C THR A 41 -3.55 4.44 3.16
N ASN A 42 -4.47 5.22 3.72
CA ASN A 42 -4.91 5.08 5.11
C ASN A 42 -5.56 3.72 5.38
N THR A 43 -6.34 3.19 4.43
CA THR A 43 -6.95 1.86 4.57
C THR A 43 -5.90 0.77 4.58
N ILE A 44 -4.89 0.87 3.69
CA ILE A 44 -3.78 -0.09 3.66
C ILE A 44 -3.00 -0.01 4.98
N LYS A 45 -2.64 1.19 5.43
CA LYS A 45 -1.96 1.41 6.72
C LYS A 45 -2.73 0.86 7.92
N TYR A 46 -4.05 0.95 7.92
CA TYR A 46 -4.89 0.41 8.99
C TYR A 46 -4.84 -1.12 9.08
N GLN A 47 -4.63 -1.79 7.95
CA GLN A 47 -4.58 -3.25 7.87
C GLN A 47 -3.19 -3.81 8.22
N LEU A 48 -2.15 -2.99 8.19
CA LEU A 48 -0.80 -3.35 8.60
C LEU A 48 -0.71 -3.41 10.13
N GLN A 49 0.01 -4.41 10.63
CA GLN A 49 0.45 -4.44 12.02
C GLN A 49 1.65 -3.52 12.23
N THR A 50 2.51 -3.38 11.22
CA THR A 50 3.69 -2.50 11.26
C THR A 50 3.26 -1.04 11.26
N LYS A 51 3.67 -0.27 12.28
CA LYS A 51 3.39 1.17 12.39
C LYS A 51 4.66 1.98 12.62
N ALA A 52 4.57 3.28 12.29
CA ALA A 52 5.61 4.24 12.64
C ALA A 52 5.81 4.26 14.16
N GLY A 53 7.06 4.19 14.59
CA GLY A 53 7.48 4.15 15.99
C GLY A 53 7.64 2.74 16.58
N ASP A 54 7.15 1.69 15.92
CA ASP A 54 7.30 0.30 16.38
C ASP A 54 8.73 -0.22 16.15
N ARG A 55 9.05 -1.32 16.84
CA ARG A 55 10.29 -2.07 16.58
C ARG A 55 10.20 -2.78 15.24
N LEU A 56 11.27 -2.66 14.45
CA LEU A 56 11.40 -3.34 13.18
C LEU A 56 11.43 -4.85 13.39
N ASN A 57 10.44 -5.54 12.84
CA ASN A 57 10.37 -6.99 12.87
C ASN A 57 9.99 -7.53 11.48
N MET A 58 10.94 -8.23 10.87
CA MET A 58 10.80 -8.83 9.55
C MET A 58 9.65 -9.86 9.49
N ASP A 59 9.38 -10.58 10.57
CA ASP A 59 8.30 -11.56 10.60
C ASP A 59 6.93 -10.91 10.61
N VAL A 60 6.81 -9.74 11.25
CA VAL A 60 5.60 -8.91 11.22
C VAL A 60 5.38 -8.37 9.81
N ILE A 61 6.43 -7.84 9.16
CA ILE A 61 6.37 -7.34 7.78
C ILE A 61 5.94 -8.45 6.81
N ARG A 62 6.52 -9.65 6.92
CA ARG A 62 6.10 -10.81 6.11
C ARG A 62 4.64 -11.20 6.37
N GLY A 63 4.20 -11.13 7.63
CA GLY A 63 2.80 -11.37 8.01
C GLY A 63 1.86 -10.33 7.41
N ASP A 64 2.28 -9.07 7.36
CA ASP A 64 1.54 -7.97 6.75
C ASP A 64 1.37 -8.16 5.24
N VAL A 65 2.45 -8.54 4.53
CA VAL A 65 2.38 -8.88 3.11
C VAL A 65 1.37 -10.00 2.87
N LYS A 66 1.41 -11.07 3.67
CA LYS A 66 0.43 -12.18 3.58
C LYS A 66 -1.01 -11.71 3.81
N ARG A 67 -1.24 -10.83 4.80
CA ARG A 67 -2.56 -10.25 5.06
C ARG A 67 -3.09 -9.43 3.89
N LEU A 68 -2.24 -8.61 3.28
CA LEU A 68 -2.62 -7.81 2.11
C LEU A 68 -2.93 -8.70 0.91
N TYR A 69 -2.16 -9.77 0.68
CA TYR A 69 -2.49 -10.77 -0.35
C TYR A 69 -3.82 -11.48 -0.08
N ALA A 70 -4.09 -11.83 1.18
CA ALA A 70 -5.32 -12.54 1.57
C ALA A 70 -6.60 -11.74 1.26
N GLN A 71 -6.54 -10.41 1.17
CA GLN A 71 -7.67 -9.58 0.77
C GLN A 71 -8.01 -9.66 -0.72
N GLY A 72 -7.06 -10.10 -1.57
CA GLY A 72 -7.27 -10.27 -3.00
C GLY A 72 -7.37 -8.97 -3.82
N HIS A 73 -7.00 -7.82 -3.24
CA HIS A 73 -7.03 -6.51 -3.92
C HIS A 73 -5.75 -6.21 -4.72
N PHE A 74 -4.65 -6.90 -4.42
CA PHE A 74 -3.34 -6.65 -5.01
C PHE A 74 -2.84 -7.90 -5.75
N ASP A 75 -2.26 -7.70 -6.93
CA ASP A 75 -1.61 -8.76 -7.72
C ASP A 75 -0.15 -8.94 -7.30
N ASP A 76 0.52 -7.84 -6.93
CA ASP A 76 1.94 -7.83 -6.56
C ASP A 76 2.21 -6.83 -5.43
N ILE A 77 3.07 -7.20 -4.49
CA ILE A 77 3.43 -6.40 -3.32
C ILE A 77 4.93 -6.54 -3.10
N ARG A 78 5.65 -5.43 -3.21
CA ARG A 78 7.09 -5.34 -2.94
C ARG A 78 7.33 -4.45 -1.73
N VAL A 79 8.25 -4.87 -0.86
CA VAL A 79 8.65 -4.11 0.32
C VAL A 79 10.08 -3.62 0.11
N GLU A 80 10.31 -2.35 0.37
CA GLU A 80 11.63 -1.74 0.32
C GLU A 80 11.93 -1.06 1.66
N GLU A 81 13.17 -1.18 2.11
CA GLU A 81 13.64 -0.63 3.36
C GLU A 81 14.67 0.45 3.05
N GLU A 82 14.42 1.66 3.53
CA GLU A 82 15.29 2.80 3.36
C GLU A 82 15.77 3.29 4.73
N ASP A 83 17.01 3.78 4.78
CA ASP A 83 17.53 4.45 5.98
C ASP A 83 16.97 5.88 6.06
N GLY A 84 16.19 6.13 7.12
CA GLY A 84 15.68 7.44 7.47
C GLY A 84 16.62 8.22 8.38
N LYS A 85 16.13 9.34 8.92
CA LYS A 85 16.92 10.21 9.81
C LYS A 85 17.02 9.65 11.23
N THR A 86 15.98 8.96 11.68
CA THR A 86 15.82 8.46 13.05
C THR A 86 15.64 6.94 13.10
N GLY A 87 15.25 6.31 12.00
CA GLY A 87 15.12 4.86 11.90
C GLY A 87 14.94 4.37 10.47
N LYS A 88 14.33 3.20 10.29
CA LYS A 88 14.05 2.62 8.96
C LYS A 88 12.71 3.09 8.42
N ILE A 89 12.67 3.48 7.15
CA ILE A 89 11.44 3.79 6.42
C ILE A 89 11.07 2.56 5.61
N ILE A 90 9.85 2.05 5.83
CA ILE A 90 9.35 0.86 5.14
C ILE A 90 8.36 1.29 4.07
N THR A 91 8.69 1.04 2.81
CA THR A 91 7.87 1.41 1.66
C THR A 91 7.23 0.16 1.04
N PHE A 92 5.89 0.14 1.04
CA PHE A 92 5.09 -0.88 0.37
C PHE A 92 4.71 -0.41 -1.03
N TRP A 93 5.32 -1.02 -2.03
CA TRP A 93 4.95 -0.86 -3.43
C TRP A 93 3.87 -1.88 -3.79
N VAL A 94 2.65 -1.39 -3.99
CA VAL A 94 1.50 -2.25 -4.29
C VAL A 94 1.10 -2.14 -5.75
N LYS A 95 0.67 -3.25 -6.34
CA LYS A 95 0.06 -3.30 -7.67
C LYS A 95 -1.36 -3.81 -7.55
N GLU A 96 -2.33 -2.92 -7.69
CA GLU A 96 -3.75 -3.28 -7.59
C GLU A 96 -4.21 -4.16 -8.73
N LYS A 97 -5.08 -5.11 -8.40
CA LYS A 97 -5.72 -6.01 -9.35
C LYS A 97 -6.72 -5.27 -10.22
N LYS A 98 -6.62 -5.47 -11.54
CA LYS A 98 -7.58 -4.88 -12.49
C LYS A 98 -8.93 -5.59 -12.38
N THR A 99 -10.01 -4.85 -12.17
CA THR A 99 -11.37 -5.40 -12.30
C THR A 99 -11.74 -5.48 -13.78
N ILE A 100 -12.09 -6.68 -14.26
CA ILE A 100 -12.61 -6.88 -15.62
C ILE A 100 -13.98 -6.19 -15.70
N ARG A 101 -14.08 -5.09 -16.47
CA ARG A 101 -15.31 -4.28 -16.57
C ARG A 101 -16.33 -4.82 -17.58
N SER A 102 -15.90 -5.57 -18.58
CA SER A 102 -16.79 -6.31 -19.48
C SER A 102 -15.97 -7.32 -20.28
N VAL A 103 -16.48 -8.54 -20.41
CA VAL A 103 -16.04 -9.47 -21.44
C VAL A 103 -16.99 -9.24 -22.61
N LYS A 104 -16.53 -8.53 -23.64
CA LYS A 104 -17.32 -8.33 -24.86
C LYS A 104 -17.20 -9.62 -25.68
N TYR A 105 -18.29 -10.38 -25.75
CA TYR A 105 -18.37 -11.56 -26.62
C TYR A 105 -18.64 -11.08 -28.05
N GLU A 106 -17.59 -10.83 -28.83
CA GLU A 106 -17.70 -10.60 -30.27
C GLU A 106 -17.83 -11.97 -30.96
N GLY A 107 -19.07 -12.46 -31.15
CA GLY A 107 -19.27 -13.76 -31.80
C GLY A 107 -20.64 -14.43 -31.66
N LEU A 108 -21.59 -13.88 -30.90
CA LEU A 108 -22.99 -14.36 -30.95
C LEU A 108 -23.69 -13.77 -32.18
N ASN A 109 -23.18 -14.08 -33.38
CA ASN A 109 -23.96 -13.97 -34.60
C ASN A 109 -25.00 -15.07 -34.53
N SER A 110 -26.16 -14.70 -33.96
CA SER A 110 -27.36 -15.50 -33.93
C SER A 110 -27.64 -16.00 -35.35
N ILE A 111 -27.43 -17.30 -35.55
CA ILE A 111 -27.74 -18.03 -36.77
C ILE A 111 -29.15 -17.64 -37.21
N THR A 112 -29.27 -17.04 -38.40
CA THR A 112 -30.57 -16.71 -38.99
C THR A 112 -31.35 -18.01 -39.14
N ASN A 113 -32.60 -18.06 -38.67
CA ASN A 113 -33.48 -19.24 -38.69
C ASN A 113 -33.64 -19.92 -40.07
N SER A 114 -33.15 -19.29 -41.14
CA SER A 114 -33.12 -19.81 -42.51
C SER A 114 -32.23 -21.05 -42.68
N GLU A 115 -31.05 -21.12 -42.05
CA GLU A 115 -30.14 -22.28 -42.23
C GLU A 115 -30.63 -23.56 -41.51
N VAL A 116 -31.38 -23.39 -40.42
CA VAL A 116 -31.93 -24.52 -39.65
C VAL A 116 -33.09 -25.18 -40.39
N LEU A 117 -33.90 -24.41 -41.12
CA LEU A 117 -35.02 -24.95 -41.91
C LEU A 117 -34.56 -25.74 -43.14
N GLU A 118 -33.43 -25.36 -43.73
CA GLU A 118 -32.86 -26.04 -44.90
C GLU A 118 -32.34 -27.43 -44.54
N LYS A 119 -31.57 -27.56 -43.45
CA LYS A 119 -31.06 -28.85 -42.97
C LYS A 119 -32.13 -29.79 -42.42
N LEU A 120 -33.28 -29.27 -41.98
CA LEU A 120 -34.42 -30.09 -41.56
C LEU A 120 -35.22 -30.68 -42.74
N ARG A 121 -35.13 -30.09 -43.94
CA ARG A 121 -35.79 -30.62 -45.14
C ARG A 121 -35.02 -31.77 -45.78
N GLU A 122 -33.69 -31.81 -45.64
CA GLU A 122 -32.87 -32.91 -46.17
C GLU A 122 -33.02 -34.22 -45.38
N LYS A 123 -33.39 -34.16 -44.09
CA LYS A 123 -33.46 -35.34 -43.22
C LYS A 123 -34.83 -36.03 -43.14
N LYS A 124 -35.82 -35.59 -43.92
CA LYS A 124 -37.18 -36.19 -43.99
C LYS A 124 -37.47 -36.91 -45.32
N ALA A 125 -36.48 -37.04 -46.20
CA ALA A 125 -36.62 -37.74 -47.49
C ALA A 125 -35.87 -39.08 -47.53
N THR A 126 -35.75 -39.77 -46.40
CA THR A 126 -35.30 -41.17 -46.33
C THR A 126 -36.15 -41.92 -45.31
#